data_AF-A0A461KIJ6-F1
#
_entry.id   AF-A0A461KIJ6-F1
#
_cell.length_a   1.000
_cell.length_b   1.000
_cell.length_c   1.000
_cell.angle_alpha   90.00
_cell.angle_beta   90.00
_cell.angle_gamma   90.00
#
_symmetry.space_group_name_H-M   'P 1'
#
loop_
_entity.id
_entity.type
_entity.pdbx_description
1 polymer ?
#
loop_
_entity_poly.entity_id
_entity_poly.type
_entity_poly.pdbx_seq_one_letter_code
_entity_poly.pdbx_strand_id
1 'polypeptide(L)'
;MRKKDVSEWNTKDFTKYLQEEHLRRYGIEYQPFGKWAVEQGHVGRIIGTAKKEGTHSKEFLKDFIDACFNEYKPTALYPGISFGFMLTYKKQTWQRVELAYLKKASVATAESPADWDEVAKWL
;
A
#
# COMPACT_ATOMS: atom_id res chain seq x y z
N MET A 1 14.79 -16.92 -3.03
CA MET A 1 14.40 -15.67 -3.71
C MET A 1 14.63 -14.53 -2.73
N ARG A 2 15.59 -13.62 -2.96
CA ARG A 2 15.77 -12.44 -2.10
C ARG A 2 14.49 -11.62 -2.17
N LYS A 3 13.73 -11.53 -1.07
CA LYS A 3 12.62 -10.59 -0.96
C LYS A 3 13.25 -9.20 -0.96
N LYS A 4 13.15 -8.48 -2.08
CA LYS A 4 13.55 -7.07 -2.14
C LYS A 4 12.74 -6.31 -1.11
N ASP A 5 13.37 -5.35 -0.45
CA ASP A 5 12.65 -4.47 0.47
C ASP A 5 11.59 -3.67 -0.30
N VAL A 6 10.44 -3.43 0.32
CA VAL A 6 9.28 -2.76 -0.33
C VAL A 6 9.66 -1.34 -0.78
N SER A 7 10.61 -0.71 -0.09
CA SER A 7 11.15 0.61 -0.41
C SER A 7 11.84 0.63 -1.79
N GLU A 8 12.34 -0.50 -2.28
CA GLU A 8 13.01 -0.61 -3.58
C GLU A 8 12.06 -0.98 -4.72
N TRP A 9 10.80 -1.30 -4.41
CA TRP A 9 9.87 -1.79 -5.42
C TRP A 9 9.54 -0.71 -6.46
N ASN A 10 9.44 -1.12 -7.72
CA ASN A 10 8.88 -0.29 -8.78
C ASN A 10 7.50 -0.83 -9.19
N THR A 11 6.86 -0.14 -10.14
CA THR A 11 5.54 -0.52 -10.66
C THR A 11 5.47 -1.97 -11.13
N LYS A 12 6.52 -2.53 -11.75
CA LYS A 12 6.55 -3.93 -12.19
C LYS A 12 6.61 -4.90 -11.01
N ASP A 13 7.38 -4.57 -9.97
CA ASP A 13 7.42 -5.40 -8.75
C ASP A 13 6.03 -5.44 -8.09
N PHE A 14 5.31 -4.31 -8.03
CA PHE A 14 3.91 -4.27 -7.54
C PHE A 14 2.93 -5.05 -8.43
N THR A 15 3.06 -4.95 -9.76
CA THR A 15 2.25 -5.77 -10.68
C THR A 15 2.49 -7.26 -10.44
N LYS A 16 3.76 -7.67 -10.30
CA LYS A 16 4.09 -9.06 -10.02
C LYS A 16 3.56 -9.51 -8.66
N TYR A 17 3.66 -8.65 -7.64
CA TYR A 17 3.11 -8.90 -6.32
C TYR A 17 1.59 -9.15 -6.36
N LEU A 18 0.84 -8.32 -7.09
CA LEU A 18 -0.60 -8.50 -7.28
C LEU A 18 -0.94 -9.84 -7.94
N GLN A 19 -0.18 -10.22 -8.98
CA GLN A 19 -0.35 -11.51 -9.66
C GLN A 19 -0.06 -12.69 -8.73
N GLU A 20 1.06 -12.65 -8.02
CA GLU A 20 1.50 -13.70 -7.09
C GLU A 20 0.53 -13.86 -5.91
N GLU A 21 0.11 -12.77 -5.28
CA GLU A 21 -0.83 -12.82 -4.16
C GLU A 21 -2.24 -13.26 -4.58
N HIS A 22 -2.70 -12.85 -5.76
CA HIS A 22 -3.99 -13.29 -6.29
C HIS A 22 -3.98 -14.79 -6.60
N LEU A 23 -2.90 -15.29 -7.23
CA LEU A 23 -2.73 -16.72 -7.48
C LEU A 23 -2.64 -17.49 -6.17
N ARG A 24 -1.89 -16.99 -5.19
CA ARG A 24 -1.72 -17.62 -3.88
C ARG A 24 -3.03 -17.70 -3.08
N ARG A 25 -3.86 -16.64 -3.10
CA ARG A 25 -5.08 -16.55 -2.28
C ARG A 25 -6.31 -17.16 -2.95
N TYR A 26 -6.45 -16.98 -4.26
CA TYR A 26 -7.66 -17.39 -4.98
C TYR A 26 -7.41 -18.55 -5.95
N GLY A 27 -6.17 -18.94 -6.21
CA GLY A 27 -5.84 -20.02 -7.14
C GLY A 27 -6.11 -19.69 -8.61
N ILE A 28 -6.41 -18.42 -8.92
CA ILE A 28 -6.78 -17.95 -10.25
C ILE A 28 -5.81 -16.89 -10.75
N GLU A 29 -5.67 -16.80 -12.07
CA GLU A 29 -4.85 -15.78 -12.72
C GLU A 29 -5.42 -14.39 -12.47
N TYR A 30 -4.53 -13.43 -12.17
CA TYR A 30 -4.92 -12.04 -11.96
C TYR A 30 -5.24 -11.37 -13.29
N GLN A 31 -6.44 -10.81 -13.39
CA GLN A 31 -6.86 -9.99 -14.53
C GLN A 31 -6.97 -8.52 -14.12
N PRO A 32 -6.31 -7.59 -14.84
CA PRO A 32 -6.37 -6.17 -14.54
C PRO A 32 -7.76 -5.60 -14.84
N PHE A 33 -8.11 -4.49 -14.20
CA PHE A 33 -9.34 -3.76 -14.54
C PHE A 33 -9.14 -2.99 -15.87
N GLY A 34 -9.39 -3.66 -16.99
CA GLY A 34 -9.21 -3.11 -18.33
C GLY A 34 -7.79 -3.35 -18.86
N LYS A 35 -6.96 -2.28 -18.95
CA LYS A 35 -5.60 -2.36 -19.52
C LYS A 35 -4.54 -2.32 -18.43
N TRP A 36 -3.54 -3.20 -18.53
CA TRP A 36 -2.34 -3.20 -17.67
C TRP A 36 -1.68 -1.82 -17.56
N ALA A 37 -1.59 -1.07 -18.67
CA ALA A 37 -0.99 0.25 -18.68
C ALA A 37 -1.71 1.26 -17.78
N VAL A 38 -3.04 1.16 -17.64
CA VAL A 38 -3.83 2.05 -16.78
C VAL A 38 -3.56 1.72 -15.32
N GLU A 39 -3.58 0.43 -14.98
CA GLU A 39 -3.35 -0.05 -13.62
C GLU A 39 -1.93 0.28 -13.14
N GLN A 40 -0.94 0.07 -14.01
CA GLN A 40 0.45 0.47 -13.78
C GLN A 40 0.62 1.99 -13.67
N GLY A 41 -0.13 2.77 -14.44
CA GLY A 41 -0.18 4.23 -14.32
C GLY A 41 -0.70 4.69 -12.96
N HIS A 42 -1.74 4.03 -12.43
CA HIS A 42 -2.23 4.32 -11.09
C HIS A 42 -1.21 3.98 -10.01
N VAL A 43 -0.59 2.81 -10.08
CA VAL A 43 0.50 2.42 -9.16
C VAL A 43 1.62 3.45 -9.21
N GLY A 44 2.11 3.81 -10.40
CA GLY A 44 3.18 4.79 -10.59
C GLY A 44 2.83 6.20 -10.08
N ARG A 45 1.56 6.61 -10.14
CA ARG A 45 1.10 7.87 -9.53
C ARG A 45 1.15 7.83 -8.00
N ILE A 46 0.89 6.67 -7.40
CA ILE A 46 0.87 6.50 -5.95
C ILE A 46 2.30 6.43 -5.40
N ILE A 47 3.14 5.53 -5.92
CA ILE A 47 4.51 5.31 -5.41
C ILE A 47 5.52 6.32 -5.91
N GLY A 48 5.16 7.12 -6.91
CA GLY A 48 6.06 8.03 -7.58
C GLY A 48 6.89 7.36 -8.66
N THR A 49 7.46 8.20 -9.53
CA THR A 49 8.41 7.79 -10.56
C THR A 49 9.69 8.61 -10.39
N ALA A 50 10.75 8.26 -11.10
CA ALA A 50 11.99 9.05 -11.07
C ALA A 50 11.81 10.54 -11.43
N LYS A 51 10.67 10.92 -12.04
CA LYS A 51 10.37 12.30 -12.46
C LYS A 51 9.34 13.01 -11.57
N LYS A 52 8.58 12.29 -10.74
CA LYS A 52 7.48 12.84 -9.97
C LYS A 52 7.36 12.13 -8.64
N GLU A 53 7.28 12.90 -7.57
CA GLU A 53 6.99 12.37 -6.25
C GLU A 53 5.62 11.69 -6.23
N GLY A 54 5.55 10.58 -5.50
CA GLY A 54 4.32 9.82 -5.29
C GLY A 54 3.40 10.52 -4.30
N THR A 55 2.12 10.18 -4.34
CA THR A 55 1.18 10.64 -3.30
C THR A 55 1.42 9.94 -1.96
N HIS A 56 1.90 8.69 -1.98
CA HIS A 56 2.15 7.88 -0.77
C HIS A 56 3.42 7.04 -0.90
N SER A 57 3.89 6.51 0.24
CA SER A 57 5.02 5.58 0.26
C SER A 57 4.67 4.23 -0.38
N LYS A 58 5.70 3.48 -0.77
CA LYS A 58 5.55 2.12 -1.32
C LYS A 58 4.98 1.15 -0.28
N GLU A 59 5.42 1.29 0.97
CA GLU A 59 4.93 0.49 2.10
C GLU A 59 3.43 0.69 2.32
N PHE A 60 2.97 1.95 2.26
CA PHE A 60 1.55 2.28 2.34
C PHE A 60 0.74 1.55 1.25
N LEU A 61 1.22 1.58 0.00
CA LEU A 61 0.53 0.91 -1.09
C LEU A 61 0.45 -0.61 -0.89
N LYS A 62 1.54 -1.23 -0.39
CA LYS A 62 1.55 -2.66 -0.09
C LYS A 62 0.54 -3.00 1.02
N ASP A 63 0.55 -2.25 2.12
CA ASP A 63 -0.39 -2.47 3.24
C ASP A 63 -1.85 -2.29 2.80
N PHE A 64 -2.11 -1.31 1.93
CA PHE A 64 -3.43 -1.12 1.34
C PHE A 64 -3.87 -2.34 0.51
N ILE A 65 -2.99 -2.85 -0.36
CA ILE A 65 -3.27 -4.04 -1.19
C ILE A 65 -3.54 -5.26 -0.28
N ASP A 66 -2.70 -5.46 0.73
CA ASP A 66 -2.83 -6.57 1.67
C ASP A 66 -4.14 -6.52 2.47
N ALA A 67 -4.50 -5.32 2.95
CA ALA A 67 -5.77 -5.09 3.62
C ALA A 67 -6.96 -5.35 2.70
N CYS A 68 -6.88 -4.94 1.42
CA CYS A 68 -7.94 -5.20 0.44
C CYS A 68 -8.13 -6.70 0.19
N PHE A 69 -7.04 -7.43 -0.04
CA PHE A 69 -7.11 -8.88 -0.23
C PHE A 69 -7.55 -9.63 1.02
N ASN A 70 -7.25 -9.12 2.22
CA ASN A 70 -7.66 -9.76 3.47
C ASN A 70 -9.15 -9.54 3.78
N GLU A 71 -9.68 -8.37 3.43
CA GLU A 71 -11.09 -8.04 3.65
C GLU A 71 -12.00 -8.63 2.58
N TYR A 72 -11.47 -8.95 1.41
CA TYR A 72 -12.26 -9.46 0.31
C TYR A 72 -12.65 -10.93 0.51
N LYS A 73 -13.95 -11.20 0.39
CA LYS A 73 -14.50 -12.56 0.40
C LYS A 73 -14.89 -12.93 -1.03
N PRO A 74 -14.19 -13.88 -1.68
CA PRO A 74 -14.52 -14.29 -3.03
C PRO A 74 -15.90 -14.97 -3.05
N THR A 75 -16.64 -14.71 -4.12
CA THR A 75 -17.97 -15.29 -4.38
C THR A 75 -17.98 -15.94 -5.76
N ALA A 76 -18.98 -16.78 -6.06
CA ALA A 76 -19.04 -17.46 -7.35
C ALA A 76 -19.07 -16.51 -8.56
N LEU A 77 -19.69 -15.33 -8.41
CA LEU A 77 -19.75 -14.30 -9.45
C LEU A 77 -18.50 -13.42 -9.49
N TYR A 78 -17.80 -13.29 -8.36
CA TYR A 78 -16.60 -12.47 -8.23
C TYR A 78 -15.53 -13.26 -7.49
N PRO A 79 -14.76 -14.09 -8.21
CA PRO A 79 -13.79 -15.01 -7.61
C PRO A 79 -12.48 -14.31 -7.20
N GLY A 80 -12.27 -13.06 -7.62
CA GLY A 80 -11.06 -12.29 -7.32
C GLY A 80 -11.25 -10.78 -7.47
N ILE A 81 -10.22 -10.03 -7.11
CA ILE A 81 -10.20 -8.56 -7.21
C ILE A 81 -8.96 -8.05 -7.95
N SER A 82 -9.19 -7.04 -8.79
CA SER A 82 -8.16 -6.27 -9.47
C SER A 82 -7.84 -4.98 -8.73
N PHE A 83 -6.73 -4.34 -9.07
CA PHE A 83 -6.27 -3.13 -8.40
C PHE A 83 -7.17 -1.94 -8.75
N GLY A 84 -7.67 -1.88 -9.98
CA GLY A 84 -8.73 -0.92 -10.32
C GLY A 84 -10.00 -1.07 -9.46
N PHE A 85 -10.39 -2.31 -9.13
CA PHE A 85 -11.52 -2.55 -8.22
C PHE A 85 -11.21 -2.05 -6.81
N MET A 86 -10.00 -2.32 -6.30
CA MET A 86 -9.54 -1.82 -4.99
C MET A 86 -9.61 -0.29 -4.93
N LEU A 87 -9.08 0.42 -5.92
CA LEU A 87 -9.11 1.90 -5.93
C LEU A 87 -10.53 2.47 -6.04
N THR A 88 -11.42 1.78 -6.77
CA THR A 88 -12.79 2.26 -6.99
C THR A 88 -13.66 2.05 -5.75
N TYR A 89 -13.62 0.85 -5.17
CA TYR A 89 -14.60 0.42 -4.17
C TYR A 89 -14.03 0.29 -2.74
N LYS A 90 -12.71 0.25 -2.56
CA LYS A 90 -12.07 0.10 -1.23
C LYS A 90 -11.50 1.42 -0.68
N LYS A 91 -12.14 2.54 -1.00
CA LYS A 91 -11.76 3.87 -0.48
C LYS A 91 -11.81 3.97 1.05
N GLN A 92 -12.73 3.25 1.70
CA GLN A 92 -12.77 3.18 3.17
C GLN A 92 -11.54 2.45 3.73
N THR A 93 -11.12 1.35 3.08
CA THR A 93 -9.89 0.65 3.43
C THR A 93 -8.67 1.55 3.26
N TRP A 94 -8.63 2.34 2.19
CA TRP A 94 -7.58 3.34 1.97
C TRP A 94 -7.48 4.33 3.12
N GLN A 95 -8.59 4.99 3.48
CA GLN A 95 -8.63 5.95 4.59
C GLN A 95 -8.23 5.31 5.93
N ARG A 96 -8.62 4.05 6.17
CA ARG A 96 -8.24 3.32 7.38
C ARG A 96 -6.73 3.09 7.47
N VAL A 97 -6.10 2.69 6.37
CA VAL A 97 -4.64 2.53 6.30
C VAL A 97 -3.96 3.89 6.45
N GLU A 98 -4.48 4.93 5.81
CA GLU A 98 -3.95 6.30 5.89
C GLU A 98 -3.98 6.82 7.33
N LEU A 99 -5.10 6.66 8.03
CA LEU A 99 -5.22 7.00 9.44
C LEU A 99 -4.21 6.24 10.31
N ALA A 100 -3.95 4.97 10.03
CA ALA A 100 -2.96 4.19 10.77
C ALA A 100 -1.54 4.73 10.57
N TYR A 101 -1.18 5.14 9.36
CA TYR A 101 0.12 5.77 9.06
C TYR A 101 0.24 7.16 9.69
N LEU A 102 -0.81 7.99 9.64
CA LEU A 102 -0.83 9.29 10.30
C LEU A 102 -0.69 9.16 11.82
N LYS A 103 -1.38 8.19 12.43
CA LYS A 103 -1.23 7.89 13.86
C LYS A 103 0.20 7.46 14.19
N LYS A 104 0.79 6.54 13.42
CA LYS A 104 2.20 6.14 13.62
C LYS A 104 3.15 7.32 13.51
N ALA A 105 2.97 8.19 12.52
CA ALA A 105 3.78 9.41 12.38
C ALA A 105 3.61 10.36 13.58
N SER A 106 2.37 10.56 14.05
CA SER A 106 2.11 11.40 15.23
C SER A 106 2.71 10.86 16.53
N VAL A 107 2.71 9.53 16.71
CA VAL A 107 3.32 8.87 17.88
C VAL A 107 4.84 8.98 17.80
N ALA A 108 5.44 8.74 16.63
CA ALA A 108 6.89 8.92 16.44
C ALA A 108 7.34 10.37 16.71
N THR A 109 6.53 11.37 16.35
CA THR A 109 6.80 12.78 16.69
C THR A 109 6.62 13.06 18.18
N ALA A 110 5.64 12.45 18.83
CA ALA A 110 5.40 12.59 20.28
C ALA A 110 6.45 11.87 21.15
N GLU A 111 7.11 10.85 20.60
CA GLU A 111 8.20 10.10 21.23
C GLU A 111 9.59 10.71 20.97
N SER A 112 9.68 11.83 20.26
CA SER A 112 10.90 12.63 20.29
C SER A 112 11.06 13.10 21.75
N PRO A 113 12.13 12.72 22.47
CA PRO A 113 12.29 13.10 23.86
C PRO A 113 12.31 14.63 23.90
N ALA A 114 11.19 15.20 24.33
CA ALA A 114 11.18 16.58 24.79
C ALA A 114 12.37 16.72 25.72
N ASP A 115 13.19 17.71 25.45
CA ASP A 115 14.48 18.00 26.03
C ASP A 115 14.40 18.02 27.57
N TRP A 116 14.45 16.85 28.20
CA TRP A 116 14.51 16.70 29.65
C TRP A 116 15.84 17.24 30.20
N ASP A 117 16.83 17.45 29.32
CA ASP A 117 18.14 18.02 29.61
C ASP A 117 18.08 19.55 29.84
N GLU A 118 17.17 20.27 29.17
CA GLU A 118 16.86 21.69 29.42
C GLU A 118 16.09 21.89 30.74
N VAL A 119 15.11 21.03 31.05
CA VAL A 119 14.33 21.12 32.29
C VAL A 119 15.19 20.80 33.52
N ALA A 120 16.15 19.88 33.38
CA ALA A 120 17.10 19.53 34.44
C ALA A 120 18.14 20.64 34.71
N LYS A 121 18.40 21.56 33.78
CA LYS A 121 19.30 22.71 34.00
C LYS A 121 18.70 23.81 34.89
N TRP A 122 17.41 23.75 35.19
CA TRP A 122 16.69 24.73 36.01
C TRP A 122 16.32 24.25 37.43
N LEU A 123 16.70 23.02 37.81
CA LEU A 123 16.51 22.43 39.14
C LEU A 123 17.85 22.28 39.87
#